data_AF-A0A919ZJI3-F1
#
_entry.id   AF-A0A919ZJI3-F1
#
_cell.length_a   1.000
_cell.length_b   1.000
_cell.length_c   1.000
_cell.angle_alpha   90.00
_cell.angle_beta   90.00
_cell.angle_gamma   90.00
#
_symmetry.space_group_name_H-M   'P 1'
#
loop_
_entity.id
_entity.type
_entity.pdbx_description
1 polymer ?
#
loop_
_entity_poly.entity_id
_entity_poly.type
_entity_poly.pdbx_seq_one_letter_code
_entity_poly.pdbx_strand_id
1 'polypeptide(L)'
;MLKQRQPATRSAFDDDIPHLEFYTVPYVDIMAKDSKGGFIGTVGQQCDLESDSPICYINRDLECLIISENGEDFLSNIESWQDNLKPYDKITVYRSKVEAEMELEFIDLSV
;
A
#
# COMPACT_ATOMS: atom_id res chain seq x y z
N MET A 1 -1.69 -18.87 -3.14
CA MET A 1 -2.11 -18.07 -1.97
C MET A 1 -2.14 -16.61 -2.42
N LEU A 2 -3.33 -16.05 -2.65
CA LEU A 2 -3.51 -14.60 -2.80
C LEU A 2 -4.36 -14.17 -1.61
N LYS A 3 -3.73 -13.61 -0.57
CA LYS A 3 -4.46 -12.97 0.52
C LYS A 3 -4.83 -11.57 0.05
N GLN A 4 -5.98 -11.41 -0.59
CA GLN A 4 -6.62 -10.10 -0.62
C GLN A 4 -7.69 -10.09 0.47
N ARG A 5 -7.27 -9.73 1.70
CA ARG A 5 -8.21 -9.08 2.60
C ARG A 5 -8.39 -7.68 2.02
N GLN A 6 -9.63 -7.21 1.92
CA GLN A 6 -9.90 -5.77 1.91
C GLN A 6 -9.01 -5.16 3.01
N PRO A 7 -8.20 -4.12 2.73
CA PRO A 7 -7.36 -3.52 3.75
C PRO A 7 -8.25 -3.20 4.94
N ALA A 8 -8.01 -3.90 6.05
CA ALA A 8 -8.54 -3.50 7.33
C ALA A 8 -7.66 -2.35 7.77
N THR A 9 -7.86 -1.19 7.14
CA THR A 9 -7.14 0.05 7.41
C THR A 9 -7.49 0.45 8.83
N ARG A 10 -6.64 0.07 9.79
CA ARG A 10 -6.81 0.47 11.19
C ARG A 10 -6.25 1.89 11.34
N SER A 11 -7.00 2.85 10.79
CA SER A 11 -6.79 4.27 11.08
C SER A 11 -6.96 4.49 12.59
N ALA A 12 -6.19 5.42 13.17
CA ALA A 12 -6.42 5.89 14.54
C ALA A 12 -7.77 6.63 14.71
N PHE A 13 -8.58 6.71 13.65
CA PHE A 13 -9.93 7.22 13.61
C PHE A 13 -10.87 6.13 13.09
N ASP A 14 -11.76 5.66 13.96
CA ASP A 14 -12.55 4.43 13.84
C ASP A 14 -13.59 4.41 12.69
N ASP A 15 -13.71 5.48 11.87
CA ASP A 15 -14.79 5.64 10.87
C ASP A 15 -14.33 6.02 9.45
N ASP A 16 -13.03 6.14 9.16
CA ASP A 16 -12.56 6.60 7.84
C ASP A 16 -11.64 5.57 7.17
N ILE A 17 -12.19 4.37 6.90
CA ILE A 17 -11.53 3.38 6.04
C ILE A 17 -11.51 3.98 4.63
N PRO A 18 -10.33 4.34 4.08
CA PRO A 18 -10.27 4.95 2.77
C PRO A 18 -10.80 3.94 1.74
N HIS A 19 -11.81 4.34 0.97
CA HIS A 19 -12.23 3.59 -0.20
C HIS A 19 -11.09 3.66 -1.23
N LEU A 20 -10.30 2.60 -1.33
CA LEU A 20 -9.23 2.50 -2.33
C LEU A 20 -9.86 2.19 -3.68
N GLU A 21 -9.58 3.05 -4.65
CA GLU A 21 -10.02 2.90 -6.04
C GLU A 21 -9.00 2.11 -6.89
N PHE A 22 -8.13 1.34 -6.25
CA PHE A 22 -7.09 0.56 -6.92
C PHE A 22 -6.74 -0.71 -6.13
N TYR A 23 -6.07 -1.62 -6.80
CA TYR A 23 -5.56 -2.88 -6.26
C TYR A 23 -4.07 -2.97 -6.52
N THR A 24 -3.32 -3.60 -5.61
CA THR A 24 -1.87 -3.78 -5.78
C THR A 24 -1.49 -5.25 -5.69
N VAL A 25 -0.50 -5.64 -6.50
CA VAL A 25 0.18 -6.93 -6.37
C VAL A 25 1.70 -6.72 -6.41
N PRO A 26 2.44 -7.09 -5.35
CA PRO A 26 1.95 -7.60 -4.06
C PRO A 26 1.01 -6.61 -3.35
N TYR A 27 0.19 -7.14 -2.44
CA TYR A 27 -0.73 -6.34 -1.63
C TYR A 27 0.05 -5.27 -0.84
N VAL A 28 -0.48 -4.06 -0.77
CA VAL A 28 0.05 -2.97 0.08
C VAL A 28 -0.97 -2.68 1.16
N ASP A 29 -0.54 -2.79 2.42
CA ASP A 29 -1.37 -2.37 3.56
C ASP A 29 -1.23 -0.87 3.76
N ILE A 30 -2.30 -0.13 3.45
CA ILE A 30 -2.31 1.32 3.55
C ILE A 30 -2.38 1.74 5.02
N MET A 31 -1.44 2.59 5.44
CA MET A 31 -1.37 3.11 6.81
C MET A 31 -1.84 4.57 6.90
N ALA A 32 -1.61 5.36 5.86
CA ALA A 32 -1.92 6.78 5.87
C ALA A 32 -2.26 7.30 4.46
N LYS A 33 -3.00 8.40 4.42
CA LYS A 33 -3.28 9.18 3.21
C LYS A 33 -2.78 10.60 3.45
N ASP A 34 -2.04 11.16 2.49
CA ASP A 34 -1.59 12.54 2.56
C ASP A 34 -2.67 13.53 2.06
N SER A 35 -2.45 14.82 2.28
CA SER A 35 -3.36 15.88 1.83
C SER A 35 -3.41 16.07 0.30
N LYS A 36 -2.49 15.45 -0.44
CA LYS A 36 -2.41 15.48 -1.91
C LYS A 36 -3.13 14.28 -2.54
N GLY A 37 -3.68 13.37 -1.74
CA GLY A 37 -4.39 12.18 -2.18
C GLY A 37 -3.50 10.97 -2.46
N GLY A 38 -2.22 11.02 -2.08
CA GLY A 38 -1.34 9.86 -2.09
C GLY A 38 -1.48 9.02 -0.83
N PHE A 39 -0.99 7.79 -0.89
CA PHE A 39 -1.11 6.79 0.17
C PHE A 39 0.27 6.29 0.58
N ILE A 40 0.47 6.09 1.88
CA ILE A 40 1.65 5.43 2.43
C ILE A 40 1.22 4.04 2.91
N GLY A 41 2.04 3.03 2.66
CA GLY A 41 1.73 1.66 3.09
C GLY A 41 2.92 0.70 3.09
N THR A 42 2.72 -0.44 3.74
CA THR A 42 3.72 -1.53 3.82
C THR A 42 3.51 -2.54 2.70
N VAL A 43 4.59 -2.94 2.04
CA VAL A 43 4.53 -3.88 0.90
C VAL A 43 4.48 -5.33 1.38
N GLY A 44 3.54 -6.12 0.84
CA GLY A 44 3.52 -7.58 0.93
C GLY A 44 3.06 -8.16 2.27
N GLN A 45 2.81 -7.32 3.27
CA GLN A 45 2.34 -7.73 4.59
C GLN A 45 1.45 -6.66 5.22
N GLN A 46 0.78 -7.05 6.30
CA GLN A 46 0.05 -6.10 7.15
C GLN A 46 1.03 -5.08 7.73
N CYS A 47 0.58 -3.86 7.92
CA CYS A 47 1.37 -2.76 8.45
C CYS A 47 1.94 -3.14 9.80
N ASP A 48 3.26 -3.27 9.82
CA ASP A 48 4.06 -3.55 10.99
C ASP A 48 5.33 -2.71 10.87
N LEU A 49 5.40 -1.63 11.66
CA LEU A 49 6.54 -0.71 11.66
C LEU A 49 7.79 -1.31 12.33
N GLU A 50 7.64 -2.45 13.01
CA GLU A 50 8.77 -3.22 13.56
C GLU A 50 9.30 -4.26 12.56
N SER A 51 8.65 -4.42 11.40
CA SER A 51 9.07 -5.35 10.36
C SER A 51 10.13 -4.77 9.42
N ASP A 52 10.89 -5.66 8.77
CA ASP A 52 11.75 -5.34 7.62
C ASP A 52 10.94 -5.11 6.31
N SER A 53 9.65 -4.76 6.47
CA SER A 53 8.69 -4.23 5.52
C SER A 53 9.12 -3.03 4.69
N PRO A 54 9.38 -3.10 3.37
CA PRO A 54 9.53 -1.87 2.59
C PRO A 54 8.28 -0.99 2.74
N ILE A 55 8.49 0.29 3.00
CA ILE A 55 7.43 1.30 3.07
C ILE A 55 7.38 2.03 1.73
N CYS A 56 6.20 2.01 1.12
CA CYS A 56 5.96 2.64 -0.17
C CYS A 56 5.04 3.86 -0.05
N TYR A 57 5.11 4.71 -1.06
CA TYR A 57 4.17 5.78 -1.35
C TYR A 57 3.55 5.54 -2.73
N ILE A 58 2.22 5.53 -2.80
CA ILE A 58 1.45 5.47 -4.04
C ILE A 58 0.86 6.85 -4.27
N ASN A 59 1.30 7.53 -5.31
CA ASN A 59 0.81 8.88 -5.59
C ASN A 59 -0.59 8.86 -6.24
N ARG A 60 -1.17 10.04 -6.44
CA ARG A 60 -2.50 10.22 -7.06
C ARG A 60 -2.60 9.66 -8.49
N ASP A 61 -1.47 9.52 -9.17
CA ASP A 61 -1.40 9.01 -10.55
C ASP A 61 -1.20 7.49 -10.58
N LEU A 62 -1.17 6.86 -9.39
CA LEU A 62 -0.95 5.44 -9.12
C LEU A 62 0.47 4.95 -9.41
N GLU A 63 1.45 5.85 -9.38
CA GLU A 63 2.86 5.47 -9.39
C GLU A 63 3.30 5.01 -8.00
N CYS A 64 3.95 3.86 -7.94
CA CYS A 64 4.50 3.32 -6.69
C CYS A 64 5.97 3.72 -6.53
N LEU A 65 6.29 4.30 -5.38
CA LEU A 65 7.63 4.70 -4.99
C LEU A 65 7.98 4.04 -3.65
N ILE A 66 9.24 3.62 -3.48
CA ILE A 66 9.74 3.24 -2.17
C ILE A 66 10.26 4.49 -1.45
N ILE A 67 9.92 4.62 -0.17
CA ILE A 67 10.30 5.75 0.67
C ILE A 67 11.14 5.33 1.88
N SER A 68 11.11 4.04 2.24
CA SER A 68 11.96 3.44 3.26
C SER A 68 12.10 1.93 3.07
N GLU A 69 13.21 1.35 3.52
CA GLU A 69 13.46 -0.09 3.47
C GLU A 69 12.70 -0.86 4.55
N ASN A 70 12.42 -0.22 5.69
CA ASN A 70 11.69 -0.77 6.82
C ASN A 70 10.93 0.34 7.59
N GLY A 71 10.12 -0.05 8.57
CA GLY A 71 9.34 0.88 9.38
C GLY A 71 10.18 1.73 10.35
N GLU A 72 11.26 1.19 10.91
CA GLU A 72 12.15 1.91 11.82
C GLU A 72 12.84 3.10 11.14
N ASP A 73 13.39 2.87 9.94
CA ASP A 73 14.01 3.89 9.10
C ASP A 73 13.00 4.93 8.63
N PHE A 74 11.75 4.52 8.39
CA PHE A 74 10.67 5.44 8.01
C PHE A 74 10.32 6.38 9.15
N LEU A 75 10.14 5.85 10.37
CA LEU A 75 9.84 6.64 11.55
C LEU A 75 10.97 7.61 11.89
N SER A 76 12.22 7.18 11.75
CA SER A 76 13.40 8.01 11.99
C SER A 76 13.52 9.19 11.01
N ASN A 77 12.90 9.10 9.83
CA ASN A 77 12.96 10.11 8.77
C ASN A 77 11.57 10.64 8.36
N ILE A 78 10.58 10.58 9.26
CA ILE A 78 9.18 10.87 8.93
C ILE A 78 8.92 12.32 8.50
N GLU A 79 9.78 13.27 8.84
CA GLU A 79 9.63 14.66 8.42
C GLU A 79 10.16 14.92 7.00
N SER A 80 11.03 14.05 6.49
CA SER A 80 11.75 14.23 5.22
C SER A 80 11.66 13.01 4.28
N TRP A 81 10.72 12.10 4.50
CA TRP A 81 10.57 10.88 3.69
C TRP A 81 10.39 11.15 2.19
N GLN A 82 9.86 12.31 1.82
CA GLN A 82 9.68 12.72 0.43
C GLN A 82 11.01 12.88 -0.33
N ASP A 83 12.11 13.09 0.38
CA ASP A 83 13.43 13.19 -0.23
C ASP A 83 13.98 11.81 -0.66
N ASN A 84 13.36 10.72 -0.17
CA ASN A 84 13.77 9.34 -0.41
C ASN A 84 13.00 8.66 -1.54
N LEU A 85 12.16 9.38 -2.29
CA LEU A 85 11.33 8.84 -3.36
C LEU A 85 12.16 8.14 -4.43
N LYS A 86 12.00 6.83 -4.54
CA LYS A 86 12.63 6.01 -5.58
C LYS A 86 11.57 5.18 -6.30
N PRO A 87 11.53 5.15 -7.64
CA PRO A 87 10.60 4.29 -8.37
C PRO A 87 10.68 2.83 -7.90
N TYR A 88 9.53 2.18 -7.76
CA TYR A 88 9.45 0.79 -7.29
C TYR A 88 8.63 -0.06 -8.25
N ASP A 89 9.32 -0.83 -9.08
CA ASP A 89 8.79 -1.64 -10.18
C ASP A 89 8.28 -3.02 -9.73
N LYS A 90 8.44 -3.36 -8.45
CA LYS A 90 7.99 -4.65 -7.88
C LYS A 90 6.51 -4.67 -7.52
N ILE A 91 5.79 -3.55 -7.64
CA ILE A 91 4.34 -3.46 -7.41
C ILE A 91 3.65 -3.12 -8.72
N THR A 92 2.72 -3.98 -9.13
CA THR A 92 1.73 -3.67 -10.16
C THR A 92 0.52 -3.05 -9.49
N VAL A 93 0.07 -1.89 -9.99
CA VAL A 93 -1.15 -1.22 -9.56
C VAL A 93 -2.21 -1.37 -10.64
N TYR A 94 -3.37 -1.92 -10.28
CA TYR A 94 -4.55 -2.05 -11.14
C TYR A 94 -5.58 -1.01 -10.71
N ARG A 95 -6.15 -0.27 -11.67
CA ARG A 95 -7.16 0.77 -11.44
C ARG A 95 -8.53 0.22 -11.13
N SER A 96 -8.73 -1.09 -11.34
CA SER A 96 -10.00 -1.74 -11.02
C SER A 96 -9.81 -3.23 -10.80
N LYS A 97 -10.81 -3.84 -10.16
CA LYS A 97 -10.88 -5.29 -10.03
C LYS A 97 -10.93 -5.98 -11.40
N VAL A 98 -11.70 -5.42 -12.34
CA VAL A 98 -11.82 -5.97 -13.70
C VAL A 98 -10.47 -5.99 -14.41
N GLU A 99 -9.68 -4.93 -14.29
CA GLU A 99 -8.32 -4.89 -14.83
C GLU A 99 -7.41 -5.94 -14.19
N ALA A 100 -7.45 -6.08 -12.87
CA ALA A 100 -6.70 -7.11 -12.17
C ALA A 100 -7.12 -8.53 -12.59
N GLU A 101 -8.41 -8.78 -12.78
CA GLU A 101 -8.97 -10.07 -13.22
C GLU A 101 -8.57 -10.45 -14.66
N MET A 102 -8.13 -9.49 -15.48
CA MET A 102 -7.61 -9.79 -16.81
C MET A 102 -6.23 -10.49 -16.74
N GLU A 103 -5.46 -10.23 -15.69
CA GLU A 103 -4.09 -10.73 -15.53
C GLU A 103 -3.93 -11.76 -14.40
N LEU A 104 -4.86 -11.76 -13.44
CA LEU A 104 -4.76 -12.53 -12.20
C LEU A 104 -5.99 -13.39 -11.96
N GLU A 105 -5.77 -14.59 -11.43
CA GLU A 105 -6.84 -15.43 -10.93
C GLU A 105 -7.28 -14.98 -9.53
N PHE A 106 -8.56 -14.66 -9.39
CA PHE A 106 -9.19 -14.39 -8.10
C PHE A 106 -9.79 -15.68 -7.54
N ILE A 107 -9.45 -15.99 -6.29
CA ILE A 107 -10.02 -17.14 -5.57
C ILE A 107 -11.17 -16.61 -4.72
N ASP A 108 -12.37 -17.15 -4.95
CA ASP A 108 -13.50 -16.92 -4.05
C ASP A 108 -13.34 -17.82 -2.81
N LEU A 109 -13.33 -17.20 -1.63
CA LEU A 109 -13.20 -17.88 -0.34
C LEU A 109 -14.54 -17.93 0.41
N SER A 110 -15.66 -17.61 -0.23
CA SER A 110 -16.97 -17.85 0.36
C SER A 110 -17.20 -19.36 0.55
N VAL A 111 -17.07 -19.83 1.79
CA VAL A 111 -17.47 -21.16 2.27
C VAL A 111 -18.74 -21.00 3.07
#